data_AF-I5BTK4-F1
#
_entry.id   AF-I5BTK4-F1
#
_cell.length_a   1.000
_cell.length_b   1.000
_cell.length_c   1.000
_cell.angle_alpha   90.00
_cell.angle_beta   90.00
_cell.angle_gamma   90.00
#
_symmetry.space_group_name_H-M   'P 1'
#
loop_
_entity.id
_entity.type
_entity.pdbx_description
1 polymer ?
#
loop_
_entity_poly.entity_id
_entity_poly.type
_entity_poly.pdbx_seq_one_letter_code
_entity_poly.pdbx_strand_id
1 'polypeptide(L)' 'MLARPEKNRCIECGKMFGTPGFTYYEGLIENGPAYWADRGILCSIECSLTHHRKRMAEGTVPEKPAPDPFEMEHLFED' A
#
# COMPACT_ATOMS: atom_id res chain seq x y z
N MET A 1 -16.32 -6.53 5.46
CA MET A 1 -15.43 -6.81 6.61
C MET A 1 -14.01 -6.72 6.10
N LEU A 2 -13.23 -5.75 6.58
CA LEU A 2 -11.89 -5.46 6.09
C LEU A 2 -10.99 -6.71 6.22
N ALA A 3 -10.37 -7.11 5.12
CA ALA A 3 -9.47 -8.25 5.04
C ALA A 3 -8.40 -8.21 6.14
N ARG A 4 -8.14 -9.38 6.73
CA ARG A 4 -7.46 -9.59 8.02
C ARG A 4 -6.16 -8.77 8.16
N PRO A 5 -5.95 -8.02 9.27
CA PRO A 5 -4.76 -7.17 9.51
C PRO A 5 -3.40 -7.90 9.45
N GLU A 6 -3.44 -9.22 9.55
CA GLU A 6 -2.30 -10.09 9.84
C GLU A 6 -1.42 -10.35 8.60
N LYS A 7 -1.93 -10.07 7.39
CA LYS A 7 -1.22 -10.33 6.12
C LYS A 7 -0.62 -9.09 5.48
N ASN A 8 -1.10 -7.90 5.81
CA ASN A 8 -0.72 -6.69 5.10
C ASN A 8 0.48 -6.03 5.81
N ARG A 9 1.64 -6.11 5.16
CA ARG A 9 2.89 -5.49 5.62
C ARG A 9 3.33 -4.44 4.61
N CYS A 10 3.99 -3.40 5.12
CA CYS A 10 4.67 -2.43 4.29
C CYS A 10 5.68 -3.15 3.38
N ILE A 11 5.56 -2.99 2.07
CA ILE A 11 6.42 -3.67 1.10
C ILE A 11 7.88 -3.15 1.14
N GLU A 12 8.12 -2.00 1.78
CA GLU A 12 9.46 -1.43 1.91
C GLU A 12 10.19 -1.79 3.20
N CYS A 13 9.49 -1.80 4.33
CA CYS A 13 10.11 -1.97 5.65
C CYS A 13 9.54 -3.13 6.47
N GLY A 14 8.52 -3.83 5.96
CA GLY A 14 7.90 -4.98 6.64
C GLY A 14 6.99 -4.62 7.82
N LYS A 15 6.81 -3.33 8.16
CA LYS A 15 5.93 -2.87 9.24
C LYS A 15 4.51 -3.42 9.03
N MET A 16 3.94 -3.99 10.08
CA MET A 16 2.61 -4.60 10.04
C MET A 16 1.51 -3.53 10.05
N PHE A 17 0.49 -3.70 9.22
CA PHE A 17 -0.71 -2.87 9.22
C PHE A 17 -1.37 -2.90 10.61
N GLY A 18 -1.96 -1.78 11.05
CA GLY A 18 -2.55 -1.67 12.38
C GLY A 18 -1.57 -1.32 13.51
N THR A 19 -0.26 -1.25 13.24
CA THR A 19 0.73 -0.89 14.27
C THR A 19 0.97 0.62 14.40
N PRO A 20 1.44 1.11 15.56
CA PRO A 20 1.77 2.51 15.74
C PRO A 20 2.72 3.06 14.67
N GLY A 21 2.41 4.25 14.16
CA GLY A 21 3.17 4.91 13.09
C GLY A 21 2.95 4.29 11.71
N PHE A 22 1.85 3.56 11.50
CA PHE A 22 1.29 3.31 10.17
C PHE A 22 0.32 4.45 9.84
N THR A 23 0.46 5.04 8.65
CA THR A 23 -0.36 6.19 8.23
C THR A 23 -1.63 5.71 7.52
N TYR A 24 -2.78 6.24 7.94
CA TYR A 24 -4.10 5.88 7.40
C TYR A 24 -4.75 7.06 6.67
N TYR A 25 -5.61 6.78 5.70
CA TYR A 25 -6.38 7.83 5.03
C TYR A 25 -7.28 8.53 6.05
N GLU A 26 -7.21 9.87 6.11
CA GLU A 26 -7.85 10.69 7.15
C GLU A 26 -7.48 10.32 8.60
N GLY A 27 -6.40 9.56 8.80
CA GLY A 27 -5.99 9.07 10.12
C GLY A 27 -6.87 7.95 10.69
N LEU A 28 -7.81 7.41 9.90
CA LEU A 28 -8.77 6.39 10.31
C LEU A 28 -8.38 5.02 9.73
N ILE A 29 -8.18 4.02 10.59
CA ILE A 29 -7.76 2.67 10.17
C ILE A 29 -8.82 2.00 9.28
N GLU A 30 -10.08 2.36 9.47
CA GLU A 30 -11.22 1.88 8.71
C GLU A 30 -11.14 2.31 7.24
N ASN A 31 -10.50 3.44 6.97
CA ASN A 31 -10.28 3.98 5.63
C ASN A 31 -9.04 3.38 4.94
N GLY A 32 -8.31 2.49 5.61
CA GLY A 32 -7.14 1.85 5.04
C GLY A 32 -5.86 2.70 5.04
N PRO A 33 -4.78 2.21 4.41
CA PRO A 33 -3.50 2.89 4.40
C PRO A 33 -3.57 4.19 3.57
N ALA A 34 -2.89 5.24 4.03
CA ALA A 34 -2.78 6.50 3.26
C ALA A 34 -1.94 6.35 1.98
N TYR A 35 -1.08 5.33 1.92
CA TYR A 35 -0.14 5.11 0.82
C TYR A 35 -0.15 3.65 0.37
N TRP A 36 -0.20 3.44 -0.93
CA TRP A 36 -0.10 2.13 -1.57
C TRP A 36 0.51 2.24 -2.96
N ALA A 37 0.85 1.09 -3.54
CA ALA A 37 1.29 0.93 -4.91
C ALA A 37 0.66 -0.33 -5.50
N ASP A 38 0.88 -0.55 -6.80
CA ASP A 38 0.52 -1.77 -7.54
C ASP A 38 1.08 -3.06 -6.90
N ARG A 39 2.15 -2.93 -6.11
CA ARG A 39 2.83 -4.05 -5.42
C ARG A 39 2.39 -4.25 -3.97
N GLY A 40 1.54 -3.39 -3.41
CA GLY A 40 1.06 -3.49 -2.03
C GLY A 40 1.09 -2.17 -1.26
N ILE A 41 1.01 -2.25 0.06
CA ILE A 41 0.79 -1.08 0.93
C ILE A 41 2.09 -0.49 1.49
N LEU A 42 2.05 0.78 1.89
CA LEU A 42 3.20 1.52 2.40
C LEU A 42 2.83 2.20 3.73
N CYS A 43 3.68 2.06 4.75
CA CYS A 43 3.31 2.53 6.09
C CYS A 43 3.45 4.04 6.31
N SER A 44 4.20 4.74 5.46
CA SER A 44 4.51 6.15 5.63
C SER A 44 4.93 6.82 4.33
N ILE A 45 4.98 8.15 4.33
CA ILE A 45 5.47 8.96 3.22
C ILE A 45 6.92 8.61 2.86
N GLU A 46 7.78 8.32 3.85
CA GLU A 46 9.18 7.94 3.63
C GLU A 46 9.29 6.60 2.91
N CYS A 47 8.47 5.62 3.28
CA CYS A 47 8.41 4.35 2.57
C CYS A 47 7.88 4.55 1.14
N SER A 48 6.87 5.40 0.94
CA SER A 48 6.36 5.72 -0.40
C SER A 48 7.44 6.33 -1.31
N LEU A 49 8.16 7.34 -0.83
CA LEU A 49 9.25 7.95 -1.57
C LEU A 49 10.42 6.99 -1.82
N THR A 50 10.72 6.12 -0.84
CA THR A 50 11.76 5.08 -0.99
C THR A 50 11.38 4.08 -2.07
N HIS A 51 10.13 3.60 -2.06
CA HIS A 51 9.60 2.71 -3.09
C HIS A 51 9.69 3.34 -4.47
N HIS A 52 9.22 4.58 -4.63
CA HIS A 52 9.26 5.29 -5.90
C HIS A 52 10.69 5.44 -6.44
N ARG A 53 11.66 5.80 -5.60
CA ARG A 53 13.08 5.92 -5.99
C ARG A 53 13.67 4.59 -6.44
N LYS A 54 13.33 3.47 -5.78
CA LYS A 54 13.76 2.13 -6.22
C LYS A 54 13.20 1.80 -7.60
N ARG A 55 11.89 2.03 -7.80
CA ARG A 55 11.24 1.79 -9.09
C ARG A 55 11.84 2.64 -10.22
N MET A 56 12.21 3.89 -9.93
CA MET A 56 12.94 4.76 -10.87
C MET A 56 14.30 4.18 -11.24
N ALA A 57 15.10 3.75 -10.26
CA ALA A 57 16.41 3.17 -10.48
C ALA A 57 16.34 1.84 -11.25
N GLU A 58 15.29 1.04 -11.03
CA GLU A 58 15.03 -0.22 -11.71
C GLU A 58 14.40 -0.04 -13.11
N GLY A 59 13.94 1.16 -13.46
CA GLY A 59 13.17 1.39 -14.69
C GLY A 59 11.80 0.71 -14.69
N THR A 60 11.21 0.48 -13.51
CA THR A 60 9.94 -0.24 -13.36
C THR A 60 8.78 0.63 -12.85
N VAL A 61 8.90 1.97 -12.96
CA VAL A 61 7.81 2.89 -12.56
C VAL A 61 6.58 2.65 -13.43
N PRO A 62 5.39 2.49 -12.83
CA PRO A 62 4.17 2.27 -13.60
C PRO A 62 3.77 3.54 -14.36
N GLU A 63 3.30 3.38 -15.59
CA GLU A 63 2.80 4.49 -16.43
C GLU A 63 1.40 4.98 -16.02
N LYS A 64 0.65 4.13 -15.32
CA LYS A 64 -0.69 4.41 -14.82
C LYS A 64 -0.68 4.43 -13.29
N PRO A 65 -1.56 5.21 -12.64
CA PRO A 65 -1.74 5.13 -11.20
C PRO A 65 -2.03 3.71 -10.75
N ALA A 66 -1.56 3.37 -9.55
CA ALA A 66 -1.93 2.10 -8.93
C ALA A 66 -3.46 2.02 -8.79
N PRO A 67 -4.08 0.87 -9.09
CA PRO A 67 -5.50 0.68 -8.82
C PRO A 67 -5.78 0.85 -7.33
N ASP A 68 -7.04 1.11 -6.99
CA ASP A 68 -7.46 1.13 -5.59
C ASP A 68 -7.27 -0.29 -5.00
N PRO A 69 -6.56 -0.43 -3.87
CA PRO A 69 -6.27 -1.73 -3.27
C PRO A 69 -7.53 -2.42 -2.72
N PHE A 70 -8.66 -1.73 -2.62
CA PHE A 70 -9.95 -2.25 -2.15
C PHE A 70 -10.97 -2.49 -3.27
N GLU A 71 -10.74 -1.98 -4.49
CA GLU A 71 -11.59 -2.26 -5.67
C GLU A 71 -11.15 -3.55 -6.42
N MET A 72 -9.97 -4.11 -6.08
CA MET A 72 -9.39 -5.29 -6.73
C MET A 72 -10.08 -6.62 -6.39
N GLU A 73 -11.04 -6.66 -5.47
CA GLU A 73 -11.79 -7.89 -5.13
C GLU A 73 -12.72 -8.37 -6.27
N HIS A 74 -13.00 -7.55 -7.29
CA HIS A 74 -13.95 -7.87 -8.38
C HIS A 74 -13.33 -8.13 -9.76
N LEU A 75 -11.99 -8.14 -9.89
CA LEU A 75 -11.32 -8.36 -11.19
C LEU A 75 -10.87 -9.81 -11.44
N PHE A 76 -11.24 -10.74 -10.55
CA PHE A 76 -10.96 -12.18 -10.64
C PHE A 76 -12.23 -13.03 -10.44
N GLU A 77 -13.38 -12.58 -10.95
CA GLU A 77 -14.52 -13.47 -11.20
C GLU A 77 -14.48 -13.85 -12.69
N ASP A 78 -14.15 -15.13 -12.96
CA ASP A 78 -14.16 -15.77 -14.28
C ASP A 78 -15.58 -15.85 -14.89
#